data_AF-A0A2J7VRG4-F1
#
_entry.id   AF-A0A2J7VRG4-F1
#
_cell.length_a   1.000
_cell.length_b   1.000
_cell.length_c   1.000
_cell.angle_alpha   90.00
_cell.angle_beta   90.00
_cell.angle_gamma   90.00
#
_symmetry.space_group_name_H-M   'P 1'
#
loop_
_entity.id
_entity.type
_entity.pdbx_description
1 polymer ?
#
loop_
_entity_poly.entity_id
_entity_poly.type
_entity_poly.pdbx_seq_one_letter_code
_entity_poly.pdbx_strand_id
1 'polypeptide(L)'
;MSDTHIKPLSAWPQTAEFKTPDGLSAFRVSPDVLTPERARAADTCADILRLALFVGCGYGFLTFYSAASALIHAGAWLGVVLAGNALVRRNVARLFRATTEIEMTTEKVGVRRGKCWVWFPRRIEHRFAHKVHDRARWEERENDVERQAASMDRQVARMSYYYADSFHVALELAGHRYDLLTVYGPQEAAAVLARLQYLDRLLDAAIKIGSGVPEQPGDEWHDAPGDVA
;
A
#
# COMPACT_ATOMS: atom_id res chain seq x y z
N MET A 1 -33.65 5.84 13.05
CA MET A 1 -32.28 5.34 12.82
C MET A 1 -31.78 6.08 11.60
N SER A 2 -30.77 6.93 11.74
CA SER A 2 -30.28 7.75 10.61
C SER A 2 -29.47 6.87 9.67
N ASP A 3 -29.94 6.72 8.43
CA ASP A 3 -29.22 5.99 7.39
C ASP A 3 -27.83 6.60 7.22
N THR A 4 -26.81 5.85 7.61
CA THR A 4 -25.42 6.28 7.46
C THR A 4 -25.01 6.03 6.01
N HIS A 5 -25.19 7.04 5.16
CA HIS A 5 -24.68 7.01 3.79
C HIS A 5 -23.14 7.04 3.80
N ILE A 6 -22.52 5.87 3.60
CA ILE A 6 -21.08 5.76 3.44
C ILE A 6 -20.72 6.32 2.06
N LYS A 7 -19.96 7.43 2.02
CA LYS A 7 -19.42 7.96 0.76
C LYS A 7 -18.43 6.95 0.17
N PRO A 8 -18.64 6.41 -1.06
CA PRO A 8 -17.80 5.34 -1.61
C PRO A 8 -16.30 5.70 -1.70
N LEU A 9 -15.99 6.99 -1.89
CA LEU A 9 -14.62 7.48 -2.06
C LEU A 9 -13.93 7.92 -0.76
N SER A 10 -14.61 7.88 0.40
CA SER A 10 -14.03 8.31 1.69
C SER A 10 -13.08 7.30 2.31
N ALA A 11 -13.17 6.02 1.93
CA ALA A 11 -12.27 4.98 2.40
C ALA A 11 -10.87 5.12 1.78
N TRP A 12 -9.86 4.52 2.41
CA TRP A 12 -8.51 4.41 1.84
C TRP A 12 -8.52 3.56 0.55
N PRO A 13 -7.68 3.87 -0.46
CA PRO A 13 -6.75 5.00 -0.57
C PRO A 13 -7.47 6.34 -0.80
N GLN A 14 -6.86 7.42 -0.31
CA GLN A 14 -7.44 8.77 -0.42
C GLN A 14 -7.66 9.13 -1.90
N THR A 15 -8.89 9.55 -2.22
CA THR A 15 -9.28 9.93 -3.58
C THR A 15 -9.94 11.29 -3.54
N ALA A 16 -9.46 12.21 -4.37
CA ALA A 16 -10.06 13.52 -4.58
C ALA A 16 -10.70 13.57 -5.98
N GLU A 17 -11.94 13.99 -6.05
CA GLU A 17 -12.63 14.28 -7.31
C GLU A 17 -12.43 15.76 -7.66
N PHE A 18 -12.15 16.03 -8.94
CA PHE A 18 -12.05 17.37 -9.47
C PHE A 18 -12.58 17.40 -10.91
N LYS A 19 -12.85 18.60 -11.43
CA LYS A 19 -13.25 18.77 -12.83
C LYS A 19 -12.06 19.26 -13.65
N THR A 20 -11.87 18.64 -14.81
CA THR A 20 -10.92 19.07 -15.83
C THR A 20 -11.38 20.43 -16.40
N PRO A 21 -10.50 21.26 -17.01
CA PRO A 21 -10.93 22.50 -17.68
C PRO A 21 -12.08 22.32 -18.68
N ASP A 22 -12.18 21.13 -19.27
CA ASP A 22 -13.24 20.74 -20.22
C ASP A 22 -14.57 20.37 -19.53
N GLY A 23 -14.67 20.52 -18.20
CA GLY A 23 -15.85 20.20 -17.41
C GLY A 23 -16.05 18.72 -17.07
N LEU A 24 -15.19 17.84 -17.60
CA LEU A 24 -15.23 16.39 -17.39
C LEU A 24 -14.73 15.98 -16.00
N SER A 25 -15.34 14.94 -15.43
CA SER A 25 -14.91 14.36 -14.14
C SER A 25 -13.50 13.78 -14.25
N ALA A 26 -12.69 14.06 -13.23
CA ALA A 26 -11.37 13.51 -13.06
C ALA A 26 -11.12 13.16 -11.59
N PHE A 27 -10.25 12.18 -11.37
CA PHE A 27 -9.96 11.66 -10.05
C PHE A 27 -8.46 11.66 -9.80
N ARG A 28 -8.06 12.06 -8.59
CA ARG A 28 -6.69 11.93 -8.10
C ARG A 28 -6.66 10.97 -6.93
N VAL A 29 -5.93 9.87 -7.08
CA VAL A 29 -5.70 8.88 -6.03
C VAL A 29 -4.30 9.08 -5.47
N SER A 30 -4.21 9.22 -4.15
CA SER A 30 -2.94 9.43 -3.45
C SER A 30 -2.70 8.31 -2.43
N PRO A 31 -2.36 7.08 -2.89
CA PRO A 31 -1.99 6.02 -1.98
C PRO A 31 -0.72 6.38 -1.19
N ASP A 32 -0.82 6.31 0.14
CA ASP A 32 0.31 6.43 1.07
C ASP A 32 0.76 5.03 1.50
N VAL A 33 1.77 4.51 0.82
CA VAL A 33 2.17 3.09 0.86
C VAL A 33 3.66 2.94 1.16
N LEU A 34 4.02 1.80 1.74
CA LEU A 34 5.42 1.45 1.96
C LEU A 34 5.96 0.75 0.70
N THR A 35 7.18 1.07 0.26
CA THR A 35 7.88 0.32 -0.80
C THR A 35 8.83 -0.69 -0.17
N PRO A 36 9.25 -1.78 -0.85
CA PRO A 36 10.14 -2.80 -0.26
C PRO A 36 11.43 -2.21 0.32
N GLU A 37 12.07 -1.29 -0.40
CA GLU A 37 13.30 -0.63 0.06
C GLU A 37 13.06 0.21 1.32
N ARG A 38 11.91 0.90 1.37
CA ARG A 38 11.53 1.70 2.54
C ARG A 38 11.07 0.84 3.71
N ALA A 39 10.48 -0.33 3.46
CA ALA A 39 10.15 -1.31 4.49
C ALA A 39 11.43 -1.84 5.15
N ARG A 40 12.42 -2.23 4.33
CA ARG A 40 13.74 -2.65 4.81
C ARG A 40 14.45 -1.55 5.61
N ALA A 41 14.40 -0.30 5.13
CA ALA A 41 14.97 0.84 5.86
C ALA A 41 14.22 1.11 7.18
N ALA A 42 12.89 1.00 7.19
CA ALA A 42 12.08 1.16 8.39
C ALA A 42 12.40 0.10 9.45
N ASP A 43 12.54 -1.16 9.05
CA ASP A 43 12.89 -2.24 9.98
C ASP A 43 14.31 -2.06 10.54
N THR A 44 15.27 -1.71 9.69
CA THR A 44 16.65 -1.39 10.12
C THR A 44 16.67 -0.23 11.12
N CYS A 45 15.95 0.86 10.82
CA CYS A 45 15.84 2.01 11.70
C CYS A 45 15.15 1.64 13.02
N ALA A 46 14.09 0.83 12.97
CA ALA A 46 13.38 0.37 14.14
C ALA A 46 14.29 -0.49 15.04
N ASP A 47 15.11 -1.36 14.48
CA ASP A 47 16.04 -2.19 15.24
C ASP A 47 17.14 -1.35 15.91
N ILE A 48 17.69 -0.35 15.22
CA ILE A 48 18.64 0.61 15.80
C ILE A 48 18.00 1.38 16.97
N LEU A 49 16.77 1.89 16.77
CA LEU A 49 16.05 2.64 17.82
C LEU A 49 15.71 1.75 19.02
N ARG A 50 15.35 0.49 18.81
CA ARG A 50 15.11 -0.47 19.90
C ARG A 50 16.39 -0.77 20.67
N LEU A 51 17.51 -0.96 19.98
CA LEU A 51 18.80 -1.18 20.62
C LEU A 51 19.22 0.05 21.43
N ALA A 52 19.10 1.25 20.85
CA ALA A 52 19.38 2.51 21.54
C ALA A 52 18.50 2.70 22.78
N LEU A 53 17.20 2.38 22.68
CA LEU A 53 16.28 2.40 23.81
C LEU A 53 16.71 1.42 24.89
N PHE A 54 17.01 0.17 24.53
CA PHE A 54 17.42 -0.86 25.47
C PHE A 54 18.72 -0.47 26.21
N VAL A 55 19.74 -0.05 25.47
CA VAL A 55 21.04 0.37 26.02
C VAL A 55 20.89 1.61 26.88
N GLY A 56 20.17 2.63 26.41
CA GLY A 56 19.93 3.88 27.15
C GLY A 56 19.16 3.65 28.46
N CYS A 57 18.09 2.85 28.41
CA CYS A 57 17.35 2.47 29.60
C CYS A 57 18.20 1.62 30.54
N GLY A 58 19.00 0.69 30.03
CA GLY A 58 19.92 -0.13 30.83
C GLY A 58 20.98 0.71 31.55
N TYR A 59 21.57 1.68 30.85
CA TYR A 59 22.51 2.63 31.45
C TYR A 59 21.86 3.45 32.57
N GLY A 60 20.64 3.97 32.33
CA GLY A 60 19.87 4.67 33.36
C GLY A 60 19.58 3.79 34.58
N PHE A 61 19.17 2.53 34.34
CA PHE A 61 18.94 1.56 35.41
C PHE A 61 20.19 1.35 36.26
N LEU A 62 21.36 1.15 35.64
CA LEU A 62 22.62 0.95 36.36
C LEU A 62 23.08 2.20 37.12
N THR A 63 22.86 3.39 36.57
CA THR A 63 23.31 4.66 37.16
C THR A 63 22.49 5.06 38.39
N PHE A 64 21.18 4.82 38.35
CA PHE A 64 20.25 5.18 39.43
C PHE A 64 19.85 3.98 40.28
N TYR A 65 20.56 2.86 40.15
CA TYR A 65 20.28 1.64 40.87
C TYR A 65 20.43 1.84 42.39
N SER A 66 19.44 1.38 43.15
CA SER A 66 19.57 1.21 44.59
C SER A 66 18.96 -0.13 45.02
N ALA A 67 19.64 -0.84 45.93
CA ALA A 67 19.18 -2.14 46.40
C ALA A 67 17.79 -2.06 47.08
N ALA A 68 17.49 -0.95 47.75
CA ALA A 68 16.20 -0.73 48.43
C ALA A 68 15.00 -0.61 47.48
N SER A 69 15.23 -0.24 46.21
CA SER A 69 14.18 -0.04 45.21
C SER A 69 14.46 -0.79 43.90
N ALA A 70 15.27 -1.85 43.96
CA ALA A 70 15.72 -2.61 42.80
C ALA A 70 14.55 -3.16 41.97
N LEU A 71 13.53 -3.72 42.63
CA LEU A 71 12.34 -4.27 41.96
C LEU A 71 11.52 -3.18 41.24
N ILE A 72 11.40 -2.00 41.83
CA ILE A 72 10.65 -0.87 41.24
C ILE A 72 11.40 -0.36 40.01
N HIS A 73 12.72 -0.17 40.11
CA HIS A 73 13.54 0.26 38.98
C HIS A 73 13.57 -0.77 37.85
N ALA A 74 13.62 -2.07 38.17
CA ALA A 74 13.59 -3.14 37.18
C ALA A 74 12.24 -3.21 36.48
N GLY A 75 11.14 -3.08 37.23
CA GLY A 75 9.79 -3.00 36.68
C GLY A 75 9.59 -1.77 35.78
N ALA A 76 10.07 -0.60 36.20
CA ALA A 76 10.01 0.63 35.41
C ALA A 76 10.84 0.50 34.12
N TRP A 77 12.05 -0.03 34.20
CA TRP A 77 12.91 -0.30 33.05
C TRP A 77 12.22 -1.22 32.04
N LEU A 78 11.71 -2.37 32.50
CA LEU A 78 11.02 -3.32 31.64
C LEU A 78 9.77 -2.70 30.99
N GLY A 79 8.99 -1.94 31.77
CA GLY A 79 7.81 -1.23 31.28
C GLY A 79 8.14 -0.24 30.15
N VAL A 80 9.19 0.58 30.34
CA VAL A 80 9.65 1.54 29.32
C VAL A 80 10.17 0.84 28.07
N VAL A 81 10.96 -0.22 28.22
CA VAL A 81 11.49 -0.98 27.07
C VAL A 81 10.35 -1.61 26.26
N LEU A 82 9.38 -2.25 26.92
CA LEU A 82 8.25 -2.89 26.24
C LEU A 82 7.34 -1.86 25.56
N ALA A 83 6.95 -0.81 26.28
CA ALA A 83 6.09 0.24 25.73
C ALA A 83 6.79 1.02 24.60
N GLY A 84 8.06 1.37 24.79
CA GLY A 84 8.87 2.06 23.80
C GLY A 84 9.08 1.20 22.55
N ASN A 85 9.35 -0.10 22.69
CA ASN A 85 9.45 -1.01 21.56
C ASN A 85 8.12 -1.10 20.76
N ALA A 86 6.98 -1.20 21.45
CA ALA A 86 5.68 -1.19 20.80
C ALA A 86 5.42 0.12 20.03
N LEU A 87 5.81 1.26 20.60
CA LEU A 87 5.72 2.57 19.96
C LEU A 87 6.63 2.69 18.73
N VAL A 88 7.89 2.24 18.83
CA VAL A 88 8.84 2.23 17.72
C VAL A 88 8.29 1.39 16.56
N ARG A 89 7.84 0.15 16.84
CA ARG A 89 7.25 -0.74 15.83
C ARG A 89 6.07 -0.10 15.10
N ARG A 90 5.19 0.57 15.83
CA ARG A 90 3.96 1.14 15.26
C ARG A 90 4.23 2.40 14.42
N ASN A 91 5.19 3.22 14.82
CA ASN A 91 5.36 4.55 14.25
C ASN A 91 6.47 4.62 13.20
N VAL A 92 7.54 3.83 13.31
CA VAL A 92 8.64 3.91 12.34
C VAL A 92 8.15 3.57 10.93
N ALA A 93 7.38 2.49 10.74
CA ALA A 93 6.86 2.14 9.42
C ALA A 93 6.01 3.25 8.77
N ARG A 94 5.33 4.09 9.57
CA ARG A 94 4.54 5.22 9.06
C ARG A 94 5.43 6.35 8.52
N LEU A 95 6.56 6.62 9.18
CA LEU A 95 7.50 7.67 8.75
C LEU A 95 8.15 7.37 7.40
N PHE A 96 8.20 6.09 7.02
CA PHE A 96 8.80 5.64 5.77
C PHE A 96 7.79 5.47 4.64
N ARG A 97 6.49 5.75 4.84
CA ARG A 97 5.51 5.67 3.75
C ARG A 97 5.78 6.73 2.68
N ALA A 98 5.39 6.40 1.45
CA ALA A 98 5.53 7.22 0.26
C ALA A 98 4.16 7.48 -0.32
N THR A 99 3.79 8.75 -0.46
CA THR A 99 2.63 9.13 -1.26
C THR A 99 3.00 9.09 -2.74
N THR A 100 2.29 8.27 -3.51
CA THR A 100 2.32 8.33 -4.98
C THR A 100 1.05 8.99 -5.45
N GLU A 101 1.13 9.91 -6.40
CA GLU A 101 -0.06 10.54 -6.99
C GLU A 101 -0.37 9.88 -8.32
N ILE A 102 -1.61 9.40 -8.47
CA ILE A 102 -2.16 8.86 -9.70
C ILE A 102 -3.35 9.73 -10.08
N GLU A 103 -3.37 10.22 -11.31
CA GLU A 103 -4.45 11.02 -11.85
C GLU A 103 -5.15 10.24 -12.96
N MET A 104 -6.48 10.17 -12.92
CA MET A 104 -7.29 9.49 -13.91
C MET A 104 -8.29 10.49 -14.48
N THR A 105 -8.25 10.67 -15.79
CA THR A 105 -9.27 11.39 -16.56
C THR A 105 -9.92 10.44 -17.54
N THR A 106 -10.98 10.89 -18.20
CA THR A 106 -11.64 10.13 -19.28
C THR A 106 -10.67 9.75 -20.40
N GLU A 107 -9.62 10.53 -20.62
CA GLU A 107 -8.71 10.42 -21.76
C GLU A 107 -7.38 9.76 -21.44
N LYS A 108 -6.89 9.92 -20.22
CA LYS A 108 -5.53 9.52 -19.84
C LYS A 108 -5.43 9.14 -18.37
N VAL A 109 -4.47 8.28 -18.09
CA VAL A 109 -4.05 7.90 -16.74
C VAL A 109 -2.62 8.40 -16.54
N GLY A 110 -2.40 9.19 -15.50
CA GLY A 110 -1.12 9.77 -15.15
C GLY A 110 -0.59 9.22 -13.85
N VAL A 111 0.72 9.00 -13.76
CA VAL A 111 1.40 8.73 -12.48
C VAL A 111 2.54 9.71 -12.28
N ARG A 112 2.65 10.23 -11.05
CA ARG A 112 3.72 11.14 -10.68
C ARG A 112 4.98 10.35 -10.32
N ARG A 113 6.02 10.50 -11.14
CA ARG A 113 7.36 9.94 -10.89
C ARG A 113 8.32 11.09 -10.57
N GLY A 114 8.58 11.29 -9.28
CA GLY A 114 9.37 12.42 -8.80
C GLY A 114 8.70 13.76 -9.13
N LYS A 115 9.36 14.58 -9.96
CA LYS A 115 8.84 15.89 -10.40
C LYS A 115 8.04 15.84 -11.70
N CYS A 116 7.99 14.69 -12.37
CA CYS A 116 7.38 14.55 -13.70
C CYS A 116 6.13 13.69 -13.64
N TRP A 117 5.15 14.03 -14.47
CA TRP A 117 3.99 13.20 -14.73
C TRP A 117 4.26 12.33 -15.96
N VAL A 118 4.03 11.02 -15.82
CA VAL A 118 4.02 10.08 -16.94
C VAL A 118 2.57 9.77 -17.26
N TRP A 119 2.15 10.08 -18.49
CA TRP A 119 0.78 9.92 -18.95
C TRP A 119 0.65 8.75 -19.91
N PHE A 120 -0.43 7.99 -19.74
CA PHE A 120 -0.81 6.86 -20.56
C PHE A 120 -2.19 7.12 -21.17
N PRO A 121 -2.40 6.87 -22.47
CA PRO A 121 -3.70 7.03 -23.10
C PRO A 121 -4.69 5.98 -22.56
N ARG A 122 -5.91 6.41 -22.23
CA ARG A 122 -6.99 5.54 -21.73
C ARG A 122 -7.86 4.96 -22.85
N ARG A 123 -7.88 5.59 -24.02
CA ARG A 123 -8.65 5.13 -25.20
C ARG A 123 -8.19 3.80 -25.78
N ILE A 124 -6.98 3.37 -25.44
CA ILE A 124 -6.43 2.09 -25.86
C ILE A 124 -6.90 1.03 -24.86
N GLU A 125 -7.11 -0.19 -25.31
CA GLU A 125 -7.42 -1.33 -24.44
C GLU A 125 -6.40 -1.41 -23.30
N HIS A 126 -6.91 -1.29 -22.08
CA HIS A 126 -6.11 -1.25 -20.88
C HIS A 126 -6.78 -1.98 -19.73
N ARG A 127 -5.97 -2.41 -18.77
CA ARG A 127 -6.40 -3.09 -17.56
C ARG A 127 -5.46 -2.76 -16.42
N PHE A 128 -6.02 -2.57 -15.22
CA PHE A 128 -5.23 -2.55 -14.01
C PHE A 128 -5.06 -3.98 -13.47
N ALA A 129 -3.83 -4.33 -13.13
CA ALA A 129 -3.47 -5.59 -12.49
C ALA A 129 -2.46 -5.37 -11.38
N HIS A 130 -2.37 -6.31 -10.45
CA HIS A 130 -1.22 -6.41 -9.56
C HIS A 130 -0.32 -7.59 -9.97
N LYS A 131 0.98 -7.46 -9.81
CA LYS A 131 1.96 -8.53 -10.04
C LYS A 131 2.90 -8.58 -8.86
N VAL A 132 3.35 -9.78 -8.50
CA VAL A 132 4.43 -9.94 -7.51
C VAL A 132 5.68 -9.22 -8.00
N HIS A 133 6.46 -8.65 -7.09
CA HIS A 133 7.69 -7.94 -7.41
C HIS A 133 8.66 -8.82 -8.21
N ASP A 134 9.28 -8.27 -9.26
CA ASP A 134 10.13 -9.07 -10.16
C ASP A 134 11.37 -9.65 -9.44
N ARG A 135 11.83 -8.97 -8.39
CA ARG A 135 12.93 -9.42 -7.51
C ARG A 135 12.55 -10.49 -6.48
N ALA A 136 11.27 -10.82 -6.30
CA ALA A 136 10.84 -11.82 -5.31
C ALA A 136 11.54 -13.17 -5.50
N ARG A 137 11.66 -13.62 -6.76
CA ARG A 137 12.33 -14.88 -7.10
C ARG A 137 13.82 -14.89 -6.77
N TRP A 138 14.47 -13.73 -6.84
CA TRP A 138 15.89 -13.61 -6.50
C TRP A 138 16.08 -13.65 -4.98
N GLU A 139 15.25 -12.90 -4.25
CA GLU A 139 15.23 -12.91 -2.78
C GLU A 139 14.95 -14.31 -2.23
N GLU A 140 14.02 -15.05 -2.82
CA GLU A 140 13.71 -16.43 -2.42
C GLU A 140 14.92 -17.37 -2.57
N ARG A 141 15.65 -17.27 -3.68
CA ARG A 141 16.86 -18.07 -3.90
C ARG A 141 17.98 -17.70 -2.93
N GLU A 142 18.21 -16.41 -2.69
CA GLU A 142 19.20 -15.94 -1.72
C GLU A 142 18.87 -16.48 -0.32
N ASN A 143 17.59 -16.39 0.07
CA ASN A 143 17.10 -16.89 1.34
C ASN A 143 17.26 -18.42 1.46
N ASP A 144 17.03 -19.18 0.39
CA ASP A 144 17.22 -20.63 0.41
C ASP A 144 18.70 -21.02 0.59
N VAL A 145 19.62 -20.30 -0.05
CA VAL A 145 21.07 -20.52 0.12
C VAL A 145 21.49 -20.20 1.56
N GLU A 146 21.04 -19.08 2.13
CA GLU A 146 21.37 -18.71 3.50
C GLU A 146 20.76 -19.69 4.52
N ARG A 147 19.55 -20.18 4.26
CA ARG A 147 18.92 -21.23 5.09
C ARG A 147 19.75 -22.52 5.07
N GLN A 148 20.24 -22.93 3.91
CA GLN A 148 21.09 -24.12 3.79
C GLN A 148 22.41 -23.95 4.56
N ALA A 149 23.07 -22.80 4.41
CA ALA A 149 24.30 -22.48 5.13
C ALA A 149 24.07 -22.47 6.66
N ALA A 150 23.03 -21.79 7.14
CA ALA A 150 22.69 -21.73 8.56
C ALA A 150 22.35 -23.12 9.13
N SER A 151 21.67 -23.97 8.34
CA SER A 151 21.38 -25.34 8.74
C SER A 151 22.65 -26.18 8.93
N MET A 152 23.68 -25.98 8.11
CA MET A 152 24.98 -26.64 8.27
C MET A 152 25.66 -26.19 9.58
N ASP A 153 25.54 -24.91 9.91
CA ASP A 153 26.10 -24.31 11.12
C ASP A 153 25.22 -24.49 12.38
N ARG A 154 24.09 -25.21 12.27
CA ARG A 154 23.08 -25.39 13.33
C ARG A 154 22.52 -24.07 13.88
N GLN A 155 22.51 -23.04 13.06
CA GLN A 155 21.93 -21.73 13.37
C GLN A 155 20.51 -21.62 12.79
N VAL A 156 19.66 -20.87 13.49
CA VAL A 156 18.31 -20.55 13.01
C VAL A 156 18.39 -19.23 12.24
N ALA A 157 18.31 -19.28 10.92
CA ALA A 157 18.19 -18.09 10.08
C ALA A 157 16.77 -17.55 10.13
N ARG A 158 16.61 -16.31 10.61
CA ARG A 158 15.34 -15.56 10.51
C ARG A 158 15.40 -14.70 9.25
N MET A 159 14.70 -15.12 8.21
CA MET A 159 14.73 -14.45 6.90
C MET A 159 13.60 -13.44 6.80
N SER A 160 13.90 -12.28 6.22
CA SER A 160 12.90 -11.25 5.92
C SER A 160 12.57 -11.27 4.43
N TYR A 161 11.29 -11.30 4.10
CA TYR A 161 10.78 -11.33 2.72
C TYR A 161 10.23 -9.95 2.35
N TYR A 162 11.08 -9.05 1.85
CA TYR A 162 10.64 -7.70 1.51
C TYR A 162 10.07 -7.62 0.10
N TYR A 163 10.66 -8.33 -0.86
CA TYR A 163 10.22 -8.32 -2.25
C TYR A 163 9.14 -9.36 -2.52
N ALA A 164 9.16 -10.51 -1.85
CA ALA A 164 8.09 -11.50 -2.01
C ALA A 164 6.73 -11.00 -1.54
N ASP A 165 6.71 -10.16 -0.49
CA ASP A 165 5.49 -9.50 0.01
C ASP A 165 5.23 -8.14 -0.66
N SER A 166 5.97 -7.81 -1.72
CA SER A 166 5.77 -6.59 -2.50
C SER A 166 5.08 -6.88 -3.82
N PHE A 167 4.22 -5.95 -4.23
CA PHE A 167 3.43 -6.04 -5.44
C PHE A 167 3.58 -4.77 -6.27
N HIS A 168 3.75 -4.92 -7.57
CA HIS A 168 3.58 -3.83 -8.52
C HIS A 168 2.09 -3.71 -8.85
N VAL A 169 1.54 -2.52 -8.66
CA VAL A 169 0.26 -2.14 -9.27
C VAL A 169 0.58 -1.60 -10.65
N ALA A 170 0.15 -2.31 -11.69
CA ALA A 170 0.52 -2.06 -13.07
C ALA A 170 -0.69 -1.77 -13.95
N LEU A 171 -0.46 -0.94 -14.96
CA LEU A 171 -1.32 -0.73 -16.11
C LEU A 171 -0.83 -1.64 -17.24
N GLU A 172 -1.63 -2.64 -17.61
CA GLU A 172 -1.45 -3.43 -18.82
C GLU A 172 -2.12 -2.64 -19.96
N LEU A 173 -1.35 -2.10 -20.91
CA LEU A 173 -1.81 -1.26 -22.01
C LEU A 173 -1.34 -1.86 -23.34
N ALA A 174 -2.28 -2.25 -24.21
CA ALA A 174 -1.99 -2.94 -25.47
C ALA A 174 -1.01 -4.13 -25.32
N GLY A 175 -1.17 -4.93 -24.26
CA GLY A 175 -0.31 -6.08 -23.97
C GLY A 175 1.04 -5.75 -23.31
N HIS A 176 1.37 -4.47 -23.12
CA HIS A 176 2.58 -4.04 -22.42
C HIS A 176 2.30 -3.67 -20.96
N ARG A 177 3.17 -4.10 -20.05
CA ARG A 177 3.08 -3.81 -18.61
C ARG A 177 3.79 -2.50 -18.29
N TYR A 178 3.08 -1.57 -17.65
CA TYR A 178 3.63 -0.33 -17.10
C TYR A 178 3.36 -0.26 -15.60
N ASP A 179 4.41 -0.32 -14.79
CA ASP A 179 4.26 -0.28 -13.33
C ASP A 179 3.92 1.14 -12.86
N LEU A 180 2.77 1.31 -12.21
CA LEU A 180 2.35 2.61 -11.69
C LEU A 180 3.00 2.86 -10.33
N LEU A 181 2.89 1.89 -9.43
CA LEU A 181 3.53 1.97 -8.11
C LEU A 181 3.91 0.58 -7.60
N THR A 182 4.78 0.56 -6.60
CA THR A 182 5.16 -0.65 -5.87
C THR A 182 4.68 -0.53 -4.43
N VAL A 183 3.98 -1.55 -3.94
CA VAL A 183 3.36 -1.59 -2.60
C VAL A 183 3.91 -2.79 -1.86
N TYR A 184 4.40 -2.57 -0.65
CA TYR A 184 4.72 -3.61 0.32
C TYR A 184 3.46 -3.97 1.10
N GLY A 185 3.01 -5.21 0.96
CA GLY A 185 1.82 -5.74 1.61
C GLY A 185 0.67 -6.05 0.63
N PRO A 186 0.10 -7.27 0.66
CA PRO A 186 -0.93 -7.70 -0.28
C PRO A 186 -2.26 -6.94 -0.12
N GLN A 187 -2.66 -6.63 1.11
CA GLN A 187 -3.92 -5.94 1.41
C GLN A 187 -3.94 -4.52 0.86
N GLU A 188 -2.86 -3.77 1.05
CA GLU A 188 -2.73 -2.41 0.53
C GLU A 188 -2.70 -2.42 -1.00
N ALA A 189 -1.95 -3.34 -1.61
CA ALA A 189 -1.90 -3.47 -3.06
C ALA A 189 -3.27 -3.78 -3.67
N ALA A 190 -4.02 -4.71 -3.06
CA ALA A 190 -5.37 -5.08 -3.49
C ALA A 190 -6.35 -3.91 -3.37
N ALA A 191 -6.28 -3.14 -2.28
CA ALA A 191 -7.17 -1.99 -2.08
C ALA A 191 -6.86 -0.83 -3.05
N VAL A 192 -5.58 -0.59 -3.38
CA VAL A 192 -5.22 0.37 -4.45
C VAL A 192 -5.74 -0.10 -5.80
N LEU A 193 -5.53 -1.38 -6.14
CA LEU A 193 -6.02 -1.95 -7.39
C LEU A 193 -7.55 -1.84 -7.52
N ALA A 194 -8.28 -2.24 -6.48
CA ALA A 194 -9.73 -2.16 -6.43
C ALA A 194 -10.23 -0.71 -6.61
N ARG A 195 -9.53 0.27 -6.01
CA ARG A 195 -9.86 1.69 -6.20
C ARG A 195 -9.67 2.13 -7.64
N LEU A 196 -8.53 1.80 -8.26
CA LEU A 196 -8.27 2.18 -9.65
C LEU A 196 -9.31 1.57 -10.59
N GLN A 197 -9.62 0.28 -10.45
CA GLN A 197 -10.66 -0.39 -11.24
C GLN A 197 -12.07 0.16 -11.00
N TYR A 198 -12.36 0.66 -9.80
CA TYR A 198 -13.62 1.32 -9.51
C TYR A 198 -13.73 2.68 -10.20
N LEU A 199 -12.68 3.50 -10.10
CA LEU A 199 -12.63 4.82 -10.75
C LEU A 199 -12.65 4.72 -12.27
N ASP A 200 -12.01 3.70 -12.81
CA ASP A 200 -12.03 3.40 -14.24
C ASP A 200 -13.46 3.15 -14.73
N ARG A 201 -14.22 2.29 -14.04
CA ARG A 201 -15.63 2.05 -14.33
C ARG A 201 -16.50 3.31 -14.21
N LEU A 202 -16.22 4.17 -13.25
CA LEU A 202 -16.93 5.45 -13.11
C LEU A 202 -16.67 6.39 -14.29
N LEU A 203 -15.43 6.44 -14.77
CA LEU A 203 -15.07 7.25 -15.93
C LEU A 203 -15.72 6.70 -17.22
N ASP A 204 -15.76 5.38 -17.40
CA ASP A 204 -16.47 4.77 -18.54
C ASP A 204 -17.97 5.02 -18.51
N ALA A 205 -18.60 4.90 -17.34
CA ALA A 205 -20.01 5.21 -17.18
C ALA A 205 -20.30 6.68 -17.52
N ALA A 206 -19.43 7.61 -17.11
CA ALA A 206 -19.57 9.02 -17.43
C ALA A 206 -19.47 9.30 -18.94
N ILE A 207 -18.58 8.61 -19.66
CA ILE A 207 -18.47 8.73 -21.13
C ILE A 207 -19.75 8.21 -21.80
N LYS A 208 -20.25 7.04 -21.38
CA LYS A 208 -21.49 6.44 -21.93
C LYS A 208 -22.72 7.33 -21.75
N ILE A 209 -22.86 7.96 -20.58
CA ILE A 209 -23.97 8.89 -20.30
C ILE A 209 -23.86 10.16 -21.15
N GLY A 210 -22.65 10.66 -21.38
CA GLY A 210 -22.40 11.84 -22.21
C GLY A 210 -22.54 11.60 -23.72
N SER A 211 -22.36 10.35 -24.19
CA SER A 211 -22.38 10.03 -25.62
C SER A 211 -23.77 9.76 -26.20
N GLY A 212 -24.83 9.62 -25.37
CA GLY A 212 -26.22 9.52 -25.82
C GLY A 212 -26.56 8.32 -26.74
N VAL A 213 -25.61 7.42 -26.98
CA VAL A 213 -25.77 6.25 -27.84
C VAL A 213 -25.57 4.99 -27.00
N PRO A 214 -26.63 4.23 -26.69
CA PRO A 214 -26.49 2.89 -26.13
C PRO A 214 -25.90 1.96 -27.21
N GLU A 215 -24.68 1.48 -27.01
CA GLU A 215 -24.02 0.54 -27.95
C GLU A 215 -24.46 -0.92 -27.76
N GLN A 216 -25.25 -1.26 -26.74
CA GLN A 216 -25.69 -2.64 -26.50
C GLN A 216 -27.18 -2.73 -26.13
N PRO A 217 -27.99 -3.53 -26.86
CA PRO A 217 -29.41 -3.77 -26.57
C PRO A 217 -29.70 -4.41 -25.20
N GLY A 218 -28.67 -4.85 -24.47
CA GLY A 218 -28.80 -5.48 -23.15
C GLY A 218 -28.90 -4.49 -21.97
N ASP A 219 -28.60 -3.21 -22.18
CA ASP A 219 -28.62 -2.18 -21.12
C ASP A 219 -30.02 -1.54 -20.91
N GLU A 220 -31.02 -1.87 -21.75
CA GLU A 220 -32.39 -1.31 -21.66
C GLU A 220 -33.35 -2.09 -20.74
N TRP A 221 -33.02 -3.31 -20.34
CA TRP A 221 -33.94 -4.15 -19.57
C TRP A 221 -33.57 -4.12 -18.09
N HIS A 222 -34.18 -3.19 -17.35
CA HIS A 222 -34.38 -3.40 -15.92
C HIS A 222 -35.36 -4.56 -15.75
N ASP A 223 -34.89 -5.67 -15.16
CA ASP A 223 -35.73 -6.73 -14.64
C ASP A 223 -36.72 -6.14 -13.62
N ALA A 224 -37.91 -5.77 -14.11
CA ALA A 224 -39.06 -5.52 -13.27
C ALA A 224 -39.57 -6.90 -12.79
N PRO A 225 -39.61 -7.16 -11.47
CA PRO A 225 -40.11 -8.43 -10.97
C PRO A 225 -41.62 -8.37 -11.00
N GLY A 226 -42.21 -9.01 -11.99
CA GLY A 226 -43.64 -9.15 -12.09
C GLY A 226 -44.08 -9.50 -13.50
N ASP A 227 -43.95 -10.77 -13.86
CA ASP A 227 -45.00 -11.33 -14.71
C ASP A 227 -45.35 -12.75 -14.25
N VAL A 228 -46.64 -12.93 -14.09
CA VAL A 228 -47.35 -14.10 -13.61
C VAL A 228 -47.87 -14.83 -14.83
N ALA A 229 -47.48 -16.09 -15.00
CA ALA A 229 -48.24 -17.10 -15.73
C ALA A 229 -47.91 -18.49 -15.16
#